data_AF-A0A955G9C8-F1
#
_entry.id   AF-A0A955G9C8-F1
#
_cell.length_a   1.000
_cell.length_b   1.000
_cell.length_c   1.000
_cell.angle_alpha   90.00
_cell.angle_beta   90.00
_cell.angle_gamma   90.00
#
_symmetry.space_group_name_H-M   'P 1'
#
loop_
_entity.id
_entity.type
_entity.pdbx_description
1 polymer ?
#
loop_
_entity_poly.entity_id
_entity_poly.type
_entity_poly.pdbx_seq_one_letter_code
_entity_poly.pdbx_strand_id
1 'polypeptide(L)'
;ELQQKHANNYHIFCQVSLDRIINTTDQMNFYTYWNKINKKTIDFVLVDKQTFQTVKLIELNDRTHNYKKRAERDRFLKQACEAAGVELEFVS
;
A
#
# COMPACT_ATOMS: atom_id res chain seq x y z
N GLU A 1 19.99 -2.04 0.42
CA GLU A 1 19.76 -3.51 0.34
C GLU A 1 18.52 -3.90 -0.47
N LEU A 2 17.34 -3.30 -0.25
CA LEU A 2 16.12 -3.58 -1.03
C LEU A 2 16.27 -3.38 -2.55
N GLN A 3 16.91 -2.29 -2.99
CA GLN A 3 17.20 -2.07 -4.42
C GLN A 3 18.12 -3.14 -5.00
N GLN A 4 19.24 -3.50 -4.36
CA GLN A 4 20.15 -4.50 -4.93
C GLN A 4 19.54 -5.91 -5.03
N LYS A 5 18.61 -6.27 -4.13
CA LYS A 5 18.01 -7.62 -4.09
C LYS A 5 16.83 -7.79 -5.07
N HIS A 6 16.14 -6.71 -5.41
CA HIS A 6 14.90 -6.74 -6.21
C HIS A 6 14.95 -5.92 -7.52
N ALA A 7 15.95 -5.04 -7.71
CA ALA A 7 15.98 -4.11 -8.84
C ALA A 7 16.08 -4.80 -10.20
N ASN A 8 16.50 -6.07 -10.30
CA ASN A 8 16.57 -6.73 -11.60
C ASN A 8 15.18 -7.10 -12.15
N ASN A 9 14.20 -7.37 -11.29
CA ASN A 9 12.87 -7.84 -11.71
C ASN A 9 11.75 -6.81 -11.47
N TYR A 10 11.96 -5.84 -10.57
CA TYR A 10 10.92 -4.91 -10.16
C TYR A 10 11.29 -3.45 -10.39
N HIS A 11 10.31 -2.66 -10.83
CA HIS A 11 10.29 -1.22 -10.58
C HIS A 11 9.88 -1.00 -9.13
N ILE A 12 10.55 -0.05 -8.47
CA ILE A 12 10.25 0.35 -7.10
C ILE A 12 9.84 1.81 -7.13
N PHE A 13 8.61 2.09 -6.73
CA PHE A 13 8.09 3.44 -6.59
C PHE A 13 8.00 3.78 -5.11
N CYS A 14 8.40 4.99 -4.72
CA CYS A 14 8.26 5.47 -3.36
C CYS A 14 7.06 6.41 -3.22
N GLN A 15 6.49 6.46 -2.01
CA GLN A 15 5.42 7.39 -1.62
C GLN A 15 4.24 7.41 -2.61
N VAL A 16 3.70 6.22 -2.91
CA VAL A 16 2.60 6.05 -3.86
C VAL A 16 1.27 6.19 -3.14
N SER A 17 0.39 7.04 -3.65
CA SER A 17 -0.98 7.14 -3.12
C SER A 17 -1.74 5.82 -3.32
N LEU A 18 -2.44 5.36 -2.28
CA LEU A 18 -3.10 4.05 -2.27
C LEU A 18 -4.22 3.94 -3.32
N ASP A 19 -4.86 5.05 -3.68
CA ASP A 19 -5.89 5.11 -4.73
C ASP A 19 -5.36 4.83 -6.15
N ARG A 20 -4.02 4.85 -6.33
CA ARG A 20 -3.38 4.45 -7.58
C ARG A 20 -3.23 2.93 -7.72
N ILE A 21 -3.47 2.20 -6.64
CA ILE A 21 -3.20 0.77 -6.54
C ILE A 21 -4.49 -0.02 -6.32
N ILE A 22 -5.36 0.49 -5.46
CA ILE A 22 -6.64 -0.13 -5.13
C ILE A 22 -7.77 0.89 -5.18
N ASN A 23 -8.99 0.42 -5.40
CA ASN A 23 -10.19 1.26 -5.38
C ASN A 23 -11.37 0.49 -4.78
N THR A 24 -12.38 1.22 -4.32
CA THR A 24 -13.64 0.63 -3.85
C THR A 24 -14.50 0.19 -5.03
N THR A 25 -15.16 -0.97 -4.88
CA THR A 25 -16.16 -1.47 -5.82
C THR A 25 -17.60 -1.12 -5.41
N ASP A 26 -17.80 -0.64 -4.17
CA ASP A 26 -19.12 -0.15 -3.72
C ASP A 26 -19.43 1.18 -4.42
N GLN A 27 -20.43 1.14 -5.31
CA GLN A 27 -20.88 2.31 -6.08
C GLN A 27 -21.73 3.27 -5.25
N MET A 28 -22.50 2.78 -4.29
CA MET A 28 -23.40 3.59 -3.47
C MET A 28 -22.63 4.43 -2.46
N ASN A 29 -21.58 3.85 -1.87
CA ASN A 29 -20.72 4.50 -0.89
C ASN A 29 -19.35 4.88 -1.47
N PHE A 30 -19.25 5.01 -2.80
CA PHE A 30 -17.99 5.19 -3.51
C PHE A 30 -17.11 6.28 -2.89
N TYR A 31 -17.61 7.50 -2.80
CA TYR A 31 -16.83 8.62 -2.26
C TYR A 31 -16.45 8.43 -0.79
N THR A 32 -17.31 7.80 0.01
CA THR A 32 -17.03 7.54 1.43
C THR A 32 -15.84 6.62 1.60
N TYR A 33 -15.77 5.53 0.85
CA TYR A 33 -14.65 4.59 0.92
C TYR A 33 -13.43 5.07 0.16
N TRP A 34 -13.62 5.66 -1.02
CA TRP A 34 -12.54 6.27 -1.79
C TRP A 34 -11.82 7.36 -0.99
N ASN A 35 -12.54 8.20 -0.23
CA ASN A 35 -11.94 9.20 0.65
C ASN A 35 -11.12 8.62 1.80
N LYS A 36 -11.36 7.37 2.21
CA LYS A 36 -10.51 6.67 3.17
C LYS A 36 -9.25 6.14 2.49
N ILE A 37 -9.35 5.73 1.22
CA ILE A 37 -8.25 5.18 0.42
C ILE A 37 -7.30 6.31 -0.01
N ASN A 38 -7.81 7.36 -0.66
CA ASN A 38 -7.01 8.44 -1.28
C ASN A 38 -6.21 9.31 -0.29
N LYS A 39 -6.51 9.23 1.01
CA LYS A 39 -5.78 9.93 2.08
C LYS A 39 -4.58 9.14 2.59
N LYS A 40 -4.29 7.98 2.00
CA LYS A 40 -3.21 7.10 2.43
C LYS A 40 -2.17 6.98 1.33
N THR A 41 -0.93 7.01 1.75
CA THR A 41 0.25 6.82 0.91
C THR A 41 1.00 5.61 1.44
N ILE A 42 1.47 4.79 0.51
CA ILE A 42 2.32 3.63 0.73
C ILE A 42 3.78 4.02 0.53
N ASP A 43 4.66 3.57 1.43
CA ASP A 43 6.08 3.93 1.38
C ASP A 43 6.77 3.38 0.13
N PHE A 44 6.56 2.11 -0.21
CA PHE A 44 7.06 1.53 -1.45
C PHE A 44 6.07 0.58 -2.14
N VAL A 45 6.13 0.56 -3.47
CA VAL A 45 5.38 -0.36 -4.33
C VAL A 45 6.35 -1.09 -5.24
N LEU A 46 6.31 -2.43 -5.19
CA LEU A 46 7.01 -3.30 -6.12
C LEU A 46 6.10 -3.59 -7.31
N VAL A 47 6.57 -3.24 -8.50
CA VAL A 47 5.86 -3.45 -9.77
C VAL A 47 6.73 -4.34 -10.66
N ASP A 48 6.16 -5.40 -11.20
CA ASP A 48 6.88 -6.28 -12.13
C ASP A 48 7.30 -5.52 -13.39
N LYS A 49 8.57 -5.64 -13.80
CA LYS A 49 9.11 -4.88 -14.95
C LYS A 49 8.56 -5.30 -16.29
N GLN A 50 8.04 -6.52 -16.42
CA GLN A 50 7.53 -7.04 -17.69
C GLN A 50 6.04 -6.79 -17.82
N THR A 51 5.27 -7.04 -16.75
CA THR A 51 3.81 -6.96 -16.79
C THR A 51 3.25 -5.64 -16.29
N PHE A 52 4.07 -4.82 -15.62
CA PHE A 52 3.65 -3.59 -14.93
C PHE A 52 2.56 -3.82 -13.86
N GLN A 53 2.40 -5.06 -13.40
CA GLN A 53 1.47 -5.37 -12.33
C GLN A 53 2.09 -5.06 -10.96
N THR A 54 1.29 -4.48 -10.08
CA THR A 54 1.64 -4.34 -8.66
C THR A 54 1.77 -5.72 -8.03
N VAL A 55 2.94 -6.02 -7.51
CA VAL A 55 3.25 -7.30 -6.86
C VAL A 55 3.08 -7.21 -5.36
N LYS A 56 3.62 -6.15 -4.75
CA LYS A 56 3.64 -6.00 -3.30
C LYS A 56 3.72 -4.54 -2.86
N LEU A 57 3.06 -4.23 -1.76
CA LEU A 57 3.16 -2.99 -1.01
C LEU A 57 4.06 -3.18 0.20
N ILE A 58 4.93 -2.21 0.46
CA ILE A 58 5.83 -2.22 1.61
C ILE A 58 5.63 -0.94 2.42
N GLU A 59 5.40 -1.10 3.71
CA GLU A 59 5.22 -0.04 4.70
C GLU A 59 6.33 -0.10 5.74
N LEU A 60 7.00 1.02 6.00
CA LEU A 60 8.01 1.13 7.04
C LEU A 60 7.35 1.42 8.39
N ASN A 61 7.77 0.71 9.43
CA ASN A 61 7.34 0.91 10.80
C ASN A 61 8.28 1.89 11.50
N ASP A 62 8.02 3.19 11.36
CA ASP A 62 8.76 4.17 12.14
C ASP A 62 8.24 4.26 13.59
N ARG A 63 9.15 4.25 14.57
CA ARG A 63 8.82 4.04 16.01
C ARG A 63 8.26 5.28 16.72
N THR A 64 8.03 6.38 16.01
CA THR A 64 7.86 7.69 16.64
C THR A 64 6.38 8.09 16.76
N HIS A 65 5.87 7.98 17.99
CA HIS A 65 4.71 8.72 18.55
C HIS A 65 3.33 8.67 17.82
N ASN A 66 2.63 7.52 17.82
CA ASN A 66 1.15 7.44 17.94
C ASN A 66 0.63 5.99 17.79
N TYR A 67 0.91 5.12 18.78
CA TYR A 67 0.60 3.69 18.69
C TYR A 67 -0.88 3.39 18.31
N LYS A 68 -1.84 4.12 18.88
CA LYS A 68 -3.28 3.90 18.60
C LYS A 68 -3.67 4.25 17.16
N LYS A 69 -3.35 5.47 16.69
CA LYS A 69 -3.66 5.88 15.32
C LYS A 69 -2.92 5.03 14.29
N ARG A 70 -1.68 4.61 14.60
CA ARG A 70 -0.92 3.70 13.76
C ARG A 70 -1.59 2.34 13.66
N ALA A 71 -2.01 1.76 14.78
CA ALA A 71 -2.74 0.48 14.79
C ALA A 71 -4.06 0.53 13.99
N GLU A 72 -4.81 1.63 14.07
CA GLU A 72 -6.02 1.84 13.27
C GLU A 72 -5.71 1.96 11.76
N ARG A 73 -4.66 2.73 11.42
CA ARG A 73 -4.19 2.87 10.04
C ARG A 73 -3.76 1.52 9.47
N ASP A 74 -2.93 0.78 10.20
CA ASP A 74 -2.36 -0.48 9.73
C ASP A 74 -3.46 -1.55 9.59
N ARG A 75 -4.44 -1.55 10.51
CA ARG A 75 -5.64 -2.39 10.38
C ARG A 75 -6.43 -2.06 9.12
N PHE A 76 -6.67 -0.77 8.86
CA PHE A 76 -7.35 -0.34 7.64
C PHE A 76 -6.58 -0.80 6.39
N LEU A 77 -5.26 -0.58 6.35
CA LEU A 77 -4.44 -0.93 5.19
C LEU A 77 -4.50 -2.43 4.92
N LYS A 78 -4.34 -3.26 5.94
CA LYS A 78 -4.46 -4.72 5.81
C LYS A 78 -5.80 -5.13 5.21
N GLN A 79 -6.90 -4.64 5.78
CA GLN A 79 -8.25 -4.98 5.30
C GLN A 79 -8.49 -4.52 3.87
N ALA A 80 -8.05 -3.30 3.53
CA ALA A 80 -8.25 -2.75 2.18
C ALA A 80 -7.41 -3.49 1.13
N CYS A 81 -6.16 -3.84 1.45
CA CYS A 81 -5.29 -4.59 0.54
C CYS A 81 -5.75 -6.05 0.38
N GLU A 82 -6.16 -6.71 1.47
CA GLU A 82 -6.74 -8.05 1.44
C GLU A 82 -8.01 -8.09 0.58
N ALA A 83 -8.92 -7.14 0.75
CA ALA A 83 -10.14 -7.04 -0.06
C ALA A 83 -9.84 -6.78 -1.56
N ALA A 84 -8.72 -6.11 -1.86
CA ALA A 84 -8.28 -5.84 -3.23
C ALA A 84 -7.38 -6.94 -3.81
N GLY A 85 -7.02 -7.98 -3.04
CA GLY A 85 -6.12 -9.04 -3.47
C GLY A 85 -4.67 -8.59 -3.66
N VAL A 86 -4.21 -7.56 -2.94
CA VAL A 86 -2.85 -7.01 -3.02
C VAL A 86 -2.06 -7.36 -1.77
N GLU A 87 -0.85 -7.90 -1.93
CA GLU A 87 0.02 -8.22 -0.80
C GLU A 87 0.58 -6.94 -0.14
N LEU A 88 0.51 -6.88 1.20
CA LEU A 88 1.07 -5.78 2.00
C LEU A 88 2.00 -6.34 3.09
N GLU A 89 3.22 -5.83 3.12
CA GLU A 89 4.25 -6.19 4.09
C GLU A 89 4.65 -4.97 4.93
N PHE A 90 4.71 -5.14 6.26
CA PHE A 90 5.22 -4.12 7.17
C PHE A 90 6.64 -4.49 7.59
N VAL A 91 7.59 -3.59 7.36
CA VAL A 91 9.01 -3.78 7.65
C VAL A 91 9.42 -2.83 8.78
N SER A 92 10.13 -3.37 9.78
CA SER A 92 10.66 -2.63 10.93
C SER A 92 12.15 -2.39 10.85
#